data_AF-A0A1M7RGF1-F1
#
_entry.id   AF-A0A1M7RGF1-F1
#
_cell.length_a   1.000
_cell.length_b   1.000
_cell.length_c   1.000
_cell.angle_alpha   90.00
_cell.angle_beta   90.00
_cell.angle_gamma   90.00
#
_symmetry.space_group_name_H-M   'P 1'
#
loop_
_entity.id
_entity.type
_entity.pdbx_description
1 polymer ?
#
loop_
_entity_poly.entity_id
_entity_poly.type
_entity_poly.pdbx_seq_one_letter_code
_entity_poly.pdbx_strand_id
1 'polypeptide(L)'
;MVRIRGLFLFYRSFFLKPGLLLTTIGCCLYYKNAKYALSVGPPVFLLKAIVFATTAYIVYRSKKLYYYYNLQLSYFTLVLTAFVLDFFLFFTCLKMTKYLLS
;
A
#
# COMPACT_ATOMS: atom_id res chain seq x y z
N MET A 1 -15.87 -12.27 -12.56
CA MET A 1 -14.50 -12.76 -12.24
C MET A 1 -13.37 -11.94 -12.86
N VAL A 2 -13.42 -11.59 -14.15
CA VAL A 2 -12.33 -10.88 -14.87
C VAL A 2 -12.01 -9.50 -14.27
N ARG A 3 -13.04 -8.71 -13.89
CA ARG A 3 -12.86 -7.38 -13.25
C ARG A 3 -12.12 -7.43 -11.92
N ILE A 4 -12.42 -8.41 -11.07
CA ILE A 4 -11.76 -8.60 -9.76
C ILE A 4 -10.30 -9.00 -9.95
N ARG A 5 -10.01 -9.90 -10.91
CA ARG A 5 -8.64 -10.25 -11.29
C ARG A 5 -7.87 -9.03 -11.80
N GLY A 6 -8.51 -8.16 -12.60
CA GLY A 6 -7.93 -6.90 -13.07
C GLY A 6 -7.54 -5.94 -11.94
N LEU A 7 -8.42 -5.78 -10.94
CA LEU A 7 -8.14 -4.96 -9.74
C LEU A 7 -6.92 -5.50 -8.96
N PHE A 8 -6.85 -6.82 -8.78
CA PHE A 8 -5.74 -7.46 -8.08
C PHE A 8 -4.42 -7.38 -8.86
N LEU A 9 -4.47 -7.53 -10.19
CA LEU A 9 -3.32 -7.37 -11.08
C LEU A 9 -2.79 -5.94 -11.07
N PHE A 10 -3.67 -4.93 -11.02
CA PHE A 10 -3.29 -3.53 -10.89
C PHE A 10 -2.56 -3.27 -9.57
N TYR A 11 -3.14 -3.71 -8.45
CA TYR A 11 -2.51 -3.59 -7.13
C TYR A 11 -1.12 -4.27 -7.11
N ARG A 12 -1.04 -5.51 -7.59
CA ARG A 12 0.22 -6.28 -7.67
C ARG A 12 1.29 -5.59 -8.51
N SER A 13 0.90 -5.00 -9.64
CA SER A 13 1.85 -4.46 -10.62
C SER A 13 2.47 -3.14 -10.17
N PHE A 14 1.71 -2.30 -9.47
CA PHE A 14 2.12 -0.92 -9.20
C PHE A 14 2.29 -0.58 -7.72
N PHE A 15 1.45 -1.14 -6.85
CA PHE A 15 1.37 -0.73 -5.44
C PHE A 15 1.97 -1.74 -4.47
N LEU A 16 1.93 -3.03 -4.80
CA LEU A 16 2.40 -4.10 -3.91
C LEU A 16 3.90 -3.98 -3.59
N LYS A 17 4.77 -3.78 -4.59
CA LYS A 17 6.22 -3.69 -4.36
C LYS A 17 6.61 -2.49 -3.48
N PRO A 18 6.23 -1.23 -3.82
CA PRO A 18 6.56 -0.08 -2.97
C PRO A 18 5.85 -0.14 -1.61
N GLY A 19 4.61 -0.62 -1.57
CA GLY A 19 3.85 -0.81 -0.33
C GLY A 19 4.52 -1.79 0.62
N LEU A 20 4.96 -2.96 0.13
CA LEU A 20 5.68 -3.96 0.92
C LEU A 20 7.00 -3.43 1.47
N LEU A 21 7.80 -2.77 0.65
CA LEU A 21 9.09 -2.18 1.06
C LEU A 21 8.92 -1.20 2.22
N LEU A 22 7.91 -0.33 2.15
CA LEU A 22 7.61 0.61 3.23
C LEU A 22 7.05 -0.07 4.47
N THR A 23 6.21 -1.08 4.30
CA THR A 23 5.67 -1.83 5.44
C THR A 23 6.78 -2.57 6.19
N THR A 24 7.75 -3.18 5.51
CA THR A 24 8.86 -3.88 6.16
C THR A 24 9.83 -2.91 6.84
N ILE A 25 10.17 -1.78 6.20
CA ILE A 25 10.99 -0.73 6.81
C ILE A 25 10.27 -0.15 8.04
N GLY A 26 8.98 0.15 7.92
CA GLY A 26 8.14 0.65 9.02
C GLY A 26 8.09 -0.32 10.20
N CYS A 27 7.88 -1.62 9.94
CA CYS A 27 7.88 -2.64 10.99
C CYS A 27 9.28 -2.83 11.62
N CYS A 28 10.35 -2.75 10.83
CA CYS A 28 11.72 -2.85 11.32
C CYS A 28 12.08 -1.67 12.24
N LEU A 29 11.71 -0.45 11.85
CA LEU A 29 11.86 0.75 12.69
C LEU A 29 11.03 0.66 13.97
N TYR A 30 9.81 0.13 13.88
CA TYR A 30 8.94 -0.08 15.02
C TYR A 30 9.51 -1.12 16.00
N TYR A 31 10.03 -2.25 15.51
CA TYR A 31 10.65 -3.29 16.32
C TYR A 31 11.88 -2.77 17.08
N LYS A 32 12.76 -2.02 16.41
CA LYS A 32 13.97 -1.45 17.03
C LYS A 32 13.67 -0.37 18.07
N ASN A 33 12.59 0.41 17.86
CA ASN A 33 12.22 1.55 18.69
C ASN A 33 10.94 1.28 19.49
N ALA A 34 10.72 0.06 19.96
CA ALA A 34 9.50 -0.32 20.69
C ALA A 34 9.17 0.60 21.88
N LYS A 35 10.18 1.18 22.53
CA LYS A 35 10.03 2.16 23.62
C LYS A 35 9.40 3.50 23.17
N TYR A 36 9.44 3.80 21.87
CA TYR A 36 8.92 5.00 21.21
C TYR A 36 7.80 4.67 20.19
N ALA A 37 7.15 3.51 20.33
CA ALA A 37 6.12 3.04 19.41
C ALA A 37 5.03 4.08 19.05
N LEU A 38 4.66 4.94 20.00
CA LEU A 38 3.65 5.99 19.81
C LEU A 38 4.13 7.18 18.98
N SER A 39 5.44 7.51 19.00
CA SER A 39 5.99 8.62 18.22
C SER A 39 6.46 8.21 16.82
N VAL A 40 6.79 6.92 16.61
CA VAL A 40 7.26 6.38 15.33
C VAL A 40 6.10 6.00 14.38
N GLY A 41 4.91 5.70 14.92
CA GLY A 41 3.73 5.34 14.12
C GLY A 41 3.27 6.43 13.13
N PRO A 42 2.99 7.67 13.58
CA PRO A 42 2.52 8.76 12.72
C PRO A 42 3.45 9.08 11.52
N PRO A 43 4.78 9.23 11.69
CA PRO A 43 5.66 9.54 10.55
C PRO A 43 5.77 8.38 9.56
N VAL A 44 5.73 7.12 10.00
CA VAL A 44 5.70 5.96 9.09
C VAL A 44 4.40 5.92 8.28
N PHE A 45 3.27 6.26 8.90
CA PHE A 45 1.98 6.37 8.23
C PHE A 45 1.98 7.47 7.17
N LEU A 46 2.54 8.64 7.52
CA LEU A 46 2.64 9.80 6.64
C LEU A 46 3.55 9.51 5.44
N LEU A 47 4.71 8.87 5.67
CA LEU A 47 5.61 8.42 4.61
C LEU A 47 4.91 7.44 3.66
N LYS A 48 4.15 6.48 4.19
CA LYS A 48 3.38 5.53 3.38
C LYS A 48 2.29 6.21 2.55
N ALA A 49 1.59 7.20 3.12
CA ALA A 49 0.61 7.99 2.37
C ALA A 49 1.25 8.80 1.23
N ILE A 50 2.41 9.43 1.47
CA ILE A 50 3.16 10.17 0.44
C ILE A 50 3.58 9.22 -0.70
N VAL A 51 4.12 8.06 -0.36
CA VAL A 51 4.56 7.09 -1.39
C VAL A 51 3.36 6.51 -2.16
N PHE A 52 2.24 6.27 -1.49
CA PHE A 52 1.00 5.87 -2.16
C PHE A 52 0.50 6.95 -3.13
N ALA A 53 0.49 8.22 -2.71
CA ALA A 53 0.04 9.33 -3.55
C ALA A 53 0.95 9.53 -4.78
N THR A 54 2.27 9.47 -4.58
CA THR A 54 3.26 9.58 -5.66
C THR A 54 3.18 8.40 -6.64
N THR A 55 3.02 7.17 -6.14
CA THR A 55 2.80 6.00 -7.03
C THR A 55 1.47 6.11 -7.78
N ALA A 56 0.39 6.55 -7.14
CA ALA A 56 -0.87 6.81 -7.82
C ALA A 56 -0.72 7.85 -8.95
N TYR A 57 0.01 8.93 -8.71
CA TYR A 57 0.30 9.96 -9.71
C TYR A 57 1.15 9.43 -10.89
N ILE A 58 2.21 8.68 -10.61
CA ILE A 58 3.05 8.04 -11.65
C ILE A 58 2.20 7.09 -12.49
N VAL A 59 1.33 6.30 -11.84
CA VAL A 59 0.45 5.37 -12.52
C VAL A 59 -0.56 6.12 -13.39
N TYR A 60 -1.16 7.21 -12.91
CA TYR A 60 -2.07 8.05 -13.69
C TYR A 60 -1.47 8.51 -15.03
N ARG A 61 -0.18 8.86 -15.03
CA ARG A 61 0.58 9.26 -16.23
C ARG A 61 1.04 8.07 -17.10
N SER A 62 0.86 6.82 -16.64
CA SER A 62 1.38 5.64 -17.32
C SER A 62 0.47 5.18 -18.46
N LYS A 63 1.05 4.89 -19.62
CA LYS A 63 0.34 4.28 -20.76
C LYS A 63 -0.27 2.89 -20.43
N LYS A 64 0.22 2.23 -19.37
CA LYS A 64 -0.29 0.92 -18.92
C LYS A 64 -1.72 0.96 -18.37
N LEU A 65 -2.24 2.16 -18.08
CA LEU A 65 -3.61 2.35 -17.60
C LEU A 65 -4.67 2.05 -18.66
N TYR A 66 -4.31 2.19 -19.95
CA TYR A 66 -5.19 1.91 -21.09
C TYR A 66 -5.74 0.47 -21.09
N TYR A 67 -4.93 -0.49 -20.62
CA TYR A 67 -5.34 -1.88 -20.46
C TYR A 67 -6.50 -2.05 -19.47
N TYR A 68 -6.52 -1.25 -18.40
CA TYR A 68 -7.55 -1.32 -17.37
C TYR A 68 -8.82 -0.56 -17.77
N TYR A 69 -8.69 0.50 -18.57
CA TYR A 69 -9.85 1.16 -19.18
C TYR A 69 -10.60 0.24 -20.14
N ASN A 70 -9.88 -0.59 -20.93
CA ASN A 70 -10.51 -1.61 -21.78
C ASN A 70 -11.32 -2.65 -20.98
N LEU A 71 -11.01 -2.83 -19.70
CA LEU A 71 -11.77 -3.70 -18.78
C LEU A 71 -12.99 -3.01 -18.14
N GLN A 72 -13.32 -1.79 -18.58
CA GLN A 72 -14.36 -0.91 -18.00
C GLN A 72 -14.14 -0.62 -16.51
N LEU A 73 -12.89 -0.62 -16.05
CA LEU A 73 -12.55 -0.27 -14.67
C LEU A 73 -12.21 1.21 -14.59
N SER A 74 -12.91 1.95 -13.73
CA SER A 74 -12.59 3.36 -13.49
C SER A 74 -11.27 3.47 -12.72
N TYR A 75 -10.47 4.48 -13.06
CA TYR A 75 -9.23 4.77 -12.33
C TYR A 75 -9.48 4.99 -10.84
N PHE A 76 -10.59 5.65 -10.50
CA PHE A 76 -10.99 5.85 -9.11
C PHE A 76 -11.19 4.51 -8.37
N THR A 77 -11.88 3.55 -8.98
CA THR A 77 -12.08 2.21 -8.40
C THR A 77 -10.76 1.45 -8.24
N LEU A 78 -9.84 1.58 -9.21
CA LEU A 78 -8.51 0.96 -9.15
C LEU A 78 -7.66 1.51 -8.00
N VAL A 79 -7.63 2.84 -7.82
CA VAL A 79 -6.86 3.49 -6.75
C VAL A 79 -7.50 3.23 -5.38
N LEU A 80 -8.83 3.31 -5.27
CA LEU A 80 -9.54 3.06 -4.02
C LEU A 80 -9.31 1.62 -3.52
N THR A 81 -9.40 0.64 -4.42
CA THR A 81 -9.14 -0.76 -4.06
C THR A 81 -7.67 -0.99 -3.69
N ALA A 82 -6.73 -0.37 -4.40
CA ALA A 82 -5.32 -0.42 -4.05
C ALA A 82 -5.05 0.19 -2.67
N PHE A 83 -5.70 1.32 -2.34
CA PHE A 83 -5.60 1.97 -1.03
C PHE A 83 -6.08 1.03 0.08
N VAL A 84 -7.28 0.48 -0.05
CA VAL A 84 -7.86 -0.42 0.98
C VAL A 84 -6.95 -1.63 1.22
N LEU A 85 -6.45 -2.27 0.16
CA LEU A 85 -5.54 -3.41 0.28
C LEU A 85 -4.21 -3.04 0.95
N ASP A 86 -3.63 -1.90 0.58
CA ASP A 86 -2.33 -1.47 1.10
C ASP A 86 -2.36 -1.08 2.58
N PHE A 87 -3.47 -0.46 3.02
CA PHE A 87 -3.71 -0.15 4.43
C PHE A 87 -4.03 -1.41 5.24
N PHE A 88 -4.84 -2.34 4.71
CA PHE A 88 -5.09 -3.62 5.37
C PHE A 88 -3.78 -4.36 5.66
N LEU A 89 -2.92 -4.51 4.64
CA LEU A 89 -1.61 -5.15 4.77
C LEU A 89 -0.75 -4.49 5.85
N PHE A 90 -0.73 -3.17 5.89
CA PHE A 90 0.03 -2.40 6.88
C PHE A 90 -0.46 -2.61 8.32
N PHE A 91 -1.77 -2.58 8.55
CA PHE A 91 -2.33 -2.85 9.87
C PHE A 91 -2.09 -4.29 10.33
N THR A 92 -2.21 -5.28 9.43
CA THR A 92 -1.86 -6.67 9.77
C THR A 92 -0.39 -6.82 10.15
N CYS A 93 0.52 -6.17 9.42
CA CYS A 93 1.96 -6.22 9.71
C CYS A 93 2.29 -5.56 11.05
N LEU A 94 1.72 -4.39 11.35
CA LEU A 94 1.88 -3.74 12.65
C LEU A 94 1.33 -4.59 13.79
N LYS A 95 0.14 -5.19 13.61
CA LYS A 95 -0.49 -6.05 14.62
C LYS A 95 0.37 -7.29 14.91
N MET A 96 0.87 -7.97 13.88
CA MET A 96 1.82 -9.09 13.99
C MET A 96 3.09 -8.68 14.74
N THR A 97 3.68 -7.53 14.37
CA THR A 97 4.91 -7.03 15.00
C THR A 97 4.68 -6.70 16.48
N LYS A 98 3.50 -6.18 16.85
CA LYS A 98 3.13 -5.92 18.25
C LYS A 98 3.00 -7.22 19.06
N TYR A 99 2.38 -8.27 18.50
CA TYR A 99 2.26 -9.56 19.20
C TYR A 99 3.61 -10.23 19.42
N LEU A 100 4.55 -10.12 18.48
CA LEU A 100 5.91 -10.66 18.63
C LEU A 100 6.73 -9.99 19.73
N LEU A 101 6.34 -8.78 20.14
CA LEU A 101 7.09 -7.95 21.08
C LEU A 101 6.49 -7.94 22.50
N SER A 102 5.28 -8.51 22.66
CA SER A 102 4.57 -8.67 23.94
C SER A 102 4.84 -10.02 24.56
#